data_AF-A0A942DB85-F1
#
_entry.id   AF-A0A942DB85-F1
#
_cell.length_a   1.000
_cell.length_b   1.000
_cell.length_c   1.000
_cell.angle_alpha   90.00
_cell.angle_beta   90.00
_cell.angle_gamma   90.00
#
_symmetry.space_group_name_H-M   'P 1'
#
loop_
_entity.id
_entity.type
_entity.pdbx_description
1 polymer ?
#
loop_
_entity_poly.entity_id
_entity_poly.type
_entity_poly.pdbx_seq_one_letter_code
_entity_poly.pdbx_strand_id
1 'polypeptide(L)'
;MYKKRPSTTLQQRASHTAQCLLTMSLIGFSCGSAEAQSLKADTPAPLKAGVNRGLVDALVGSHYWTFNALPGANKVHVTYAAMGVLGSVPRTSVTFTLSDPGNTWHTSKVLTSQGAPVDATFDADLKTPTKVIISVVPPSNALLRVGGNYEIEATGNISYGSASSTTAPIVGVYKQLSGYTKPLGDCKFTADGQVVTTSGATGNWKLFDEDTHIYVVNIDGEERHSLKFIPGRGLVDNDIIVYQQLR
;
A
#
# COMPACT_ATOMS: atom_id res chain seq x y z
N MET A 1 35.99 29.44 -83.36
CA MET A 1 37.18 29.97 -82.67
C MET A 1 37.52 29.04 -81.51
N TYR A 2 38.80 28.74 -81.32
CA TYR A 2 39.36 27.61 -80.55
C TYR A 2 39.73 27.98 -79.10
N LYS A 3 39.92 26.94 -78.26
CA LYS A 3 40.55 26.85 -76.90
C LYS A 3 39.59 27.03 -75.70
N LYS A 4 39.61 26.22 -74.62
CA LYS A 4 40.61 25.28 -74.05
C LYS A 4 39.92 24.32 -73.04
N ARG A 5 40.40 23.08 -72.89
CA ARG A 5 40.07 22.04 -71.85
C ARG A 5 40.93 22.25 -70.56
N PRO A 6 40.90 21.40 -69.50
CA PRO A 6 39.82 20.83 -68.66
C PRO A 6 40.13 20.82 -67.10
N SER A 7 39.25 20.15 -66.34
CA SER A 7 39.41 19.43 -65.04
C SER A 7 39.59 20.20 -63.72
N THR A 8 38.74 19.91 -62.70
CA THR A 8 39.10 19.20 -61.44
C THR A 8 37.84 18.85 -60.63
N THR A 9 37.81 17.61 -60.13
CA THR A 9 36.83 16.93 -59.27
C THR A 9 36.78 17.50 -57.85
N LEU A 10 35.59 17.54 -57.22
CA LEU A 10 35.34 17.43 -55.75
C LEU A 10 33.82 17.24 -55.58
N GLN A 11 33.33 16.00 -55.51
CA GLN A 11 33.01 15.30 -54.26
C GLN A 11 32.01 16.06 -53.38
N GLN A 12 30.71 15.78 -53.53
CA GLN A 12 29.73 16.11 -52.50
C GLN A 12 28.73 14.97 -52.30
N ARG A 13 28.63 14.60 -51.03
CA ARG A 13 28.07 13.39 -50.46
C ARG A 13 26.55 13.31 -50.60
N ALA A 14 26.07 12.10 -50.79
CA ALA A 14 24.68 11.71 -50.60
C ALA A 14 24.25 11.94 -49.14
N SER A 15 23.10 12.57 -48.93
CA SER A 15 22.35 12.56 -47.68
C SER A 15 20.98 11.92 -47.96
N HIS A 16 20.92 10.60 -47.81
CA HIS A 16 19.65 9.91 -47.66
C HIS A 16 19.15 10.16 -46.24
N THR A 17 18.09 10.97 -46.12
CA THR A 17 17.31 11.13 -44.90
C THR A 17 16.63 9.80 -44.56
N ALA A 18 17.09 9.21 -43.46
CA ALA A 18 16.52 8.02 -42.84
C ALA A 18 15.13 8.33 -42.27
N GLN A 19 14.15 7.48 -42.61
CA GLN A 19 12.84 7.47 -41.98
C GLN A 19 12.72 6.14 -41.23
N CYS A 20 13.25 6.12 -40.01
CA CYS A 20 13.02 5.05 -39.04
C CYS A 20 11.57 5.16 -38.54
N LEU A 21 10.73 4.21 -38.96
CA LEU A 21 9.44 3.93 -38.33
C LEU A 21 9.71 3.36 -36.93
N LEU A 22 9.62 4.23 -35.92
CA LEU A 22 9.62 3.85 -34.51
C LEU A 22 8.17 3.49 -34.13
N THR A 23 7.84 2.20 -34.14
CA THR A 23 6.64 1.65 -33.50
C THR A 23 6.74 1.90 -31.99
N MET A 24 6.04 2.95 -31.53
CA MET A 24 5.93 3.31 -30.13
C MET A 24 4.94 2.35 -29.46
N SER A 25 5.45 1.29 -28.85
CA SER A 25 4.68 0.41 -27.98
C SER A 25 4.20 1.21 -26.77
N LEU A 26 2.90 1.48 -26.69
CA LEU A 26 2.25 1.93 -25.45
C LEU A 26 2.38 0.81 -24.41
N ILE A 27 3.41 0.89 -23.56
CA ILE A 27 3.42 0.21 -22.27
C ILE A 27 2.40 0.96 -21.42
N GLY A 28 1.19 0.41 -21.33
CA GLY A 28 0.21 0.85 -20.35
C GLY A 28 0.80 0.63 -18.96
N PHE A 29 1.22 1.70 -18.31
CA PHE A 29 1.38 1.72 -16.86
C PHE A 29 0.00 1.51 -16.27
N SER A 30 -0.34 0.26 -15.96
CA SER A 30 -1.40 -0.04 -15.01
C SER A 30 -0.92 0.44 -13.64
N CYS A 31 -1.19 1.70 -13.33
CA CYS A 31 -1.16 2.20 -11.97
C CYS A 31 -2.26 1.46 -11.22
N GLY A 32 -1.91 0.34 -10.62
CA GLY A 32 -2.83 -0.46 -9.82
C GLY A 32 -3.08 0.24 -8.49
N SER A 33 -4.35 0.60 -8.27
CA SER A 33 -4.87 1.15 -7.03
C SER A 33 -4.37 0.39 -5.80
N ALA A 34 -3.93 1.13 -4.78
CA ALA A 34 -3.48 0.54 -3.53
C ALA A 34 -4.69 0.10 -2.72
N GLU A 35 -4.91 -1.21 -2.61
CA GLU A 35 -5.84 -1.71 -1.60
C GLU A 35 -5.19 -1.66 -0.21
N ALA A 36 -5.85 -0.94 0.68
CA ALA A 36 -5.49 -0.84 2.07
C ALA A 36 -5.53 -2.22 2.74
N GLN A 37 -4.56 -2.49 3.64
CA GLN A 37 -4.56 -3.66 4.52
C GLN A 37 -5.96 -3.96 5.08
N SER A 38 -6.49 -5.18 4.86
CA SER A 38 -7.78 -5.59 5.40
C SER A 38 -7.63 -6.16 6.80
N LEU A 39 -8.54 -5.79 7.71
CA LEU A 39 -8.65 -6.38 9.06
C LEU A 39 -9.65 -7.54 9.13
N LYS A 40 -10.22 -7.92 7.98
CA LYS A 40 -11.31 -8.90 7.89
C LYS A 40 -10.83 -10.14 7.15
N ALA A 41 -10.92 -11.30 7.80
CA ALA A 41 -10.47 -12.57 7.25
C ALA A 41 -11.30 -13.05 6.05
N ASP A 42 -12.60 -12.72 6.03
CA ASP A 42 -13.55 -13.08 4.96
C ASP A 42 -13.41 -12.20 3.71
N THR A 43 -12.83 -11.01 3.88
CA THR A 43 -12.65 -9.98 2.85
C THR A 43 -11.19 -9.49 2.82
N PRO A 44 -10.22 -10.37 2.50
CA PRO A 44 -8.80 -10.00 2.45
C PRO A 44 -8.51 -9.04 1.29
N ALA A 45 -7.53 -8.15 1.49
CA ALA A 45 -7.09 -7.21 0.46
C ALA A 45 -6.26 -7.94 -0.63
N PRO A 46 -6.55 -7.79 -1.93
CA PRO A 46 -5.72 -8.35 -2.98
C PRO A 46 -4.33 -7.70 -2.97
N LEU A 47 -3.30 -8.52 -3.13
CA LEU A 47 -1.95 -8.03 -3.39
C LEU A 47 -1.91 -7.37 -4.77
N LYS A 48 -1.04 -6.37 -4.94
CA LYS A 48 -0.59 -5.84 -6.22
C LYS A 48 0.76 -6.41 -6.64
N ALA A 49 1.09 -6.21 -7.91
CA ALA A 49 2.43 -6.48 -8.42
C ALA A 49 3.49 -5.67 -7.67
N GLY A 50 4.60 -6.31 -7.33
CA GLY A 50 5.68 -5.74 -6.54
C GLY A 50 5.40 -5.73 -5.03
N VAL A 51 5.99 -4.75 -4.34
CA VAL A 51 6.00 -4.69 -2.88
C VAL A 51 4.72 -4.08 -2.33
N ASN A 52 4.02 -4.88 -1.51
CA ASN A 52 2.84 -4.49 -0.75
C ASN A 52 3.25 -4.16 0.69
N ARG A 53 2.82 -3.03 1.23
CA ARG A 53 3.28 -2.54 2.54
C ARG A 53 2.14 -2.44 3.52
N GLY A 54 2.43 -2.64 4.80
CA GLY A 54 1.49 -2.34 5.87
C GLY A 54 2.16 -2.07 7.21
N LEU A 55 1.37 -1.63 8.18
CA LEU A 55 1.80 -1.33 9.54
C LEU A 55 1.01 -2.17 10.53
N VAL A 56 1.63 -3.22 11.05
CA VAL A 56 1.00 -4.09 12.05
C VAL A 56 1.07 -3.45 13.43
N ASP A 57 0.00 -3.59 14.23
CA ASP A 57 -0.12 -3.01 15.57
C ASP A 57 -0.89 -3.97 16.50
N ALA A 58 -0.34 -4.21 17.69
CA ALA A 58 -0.89 -5.13 18.70
C ALA A 58 -2.31 -4.81 19.17
N LEU A 59 -2.79 -3.58 18.97
CA LEU A 59 -4.13 -3.13 19.39
C LEU A 59 -5.13 -3.08 18.22
N VAL A 60 -4.68 -3.33 16.99
CA VAL A 60 -5.52 -3.26 15.78
C VAL A 60 -6.06 -4.64 15.40
N GLY A 61 -5.22 -5.68 15.47
CA GLY A 61 -5.56 -7.04 15.09
C GLY A 61 -4.81 -7.51 13.84
N SER A 62 -5.17 -8.71 13.37
CA SER A 62 -4.53 -9.35 12.22
C SER A 62 -4.89 -8.67 10.91
N HIS A 63 -3.95 -8.65 9.98
CA HIS A 63 -4.19 -8.20 8.61
C HIS A 63 -4.32 -9.37 7.66
N TYR A 64 -5.08 -9.19 6.60
CA TYR A 64 -5.37 -10.24 5.62
C TYR A 64 -5.17 -9.72 4.21
N TRP A 65 -4.33 -10.45 3.46
CA TRP A 65 -4.06 -10.23 2.05
C TRP A 65 -4.42 -11.47 1.22
N THR A 66 -4.60 -11.32 -0.09
CA THR A 66 -4.88 -12.45 -0.97
C THR A 66 -4.27 -12.29 -2.36
N PHE A 67 -3.94 -13.41 -3.00
CA PHE A 67 -3.58 -13.49 -4.41
C PHE A 67 -3.95 -14.88 -4.93
N ASN A 68 -3.95 -15.07 -6.25
CA ASN A 68 -4.12 -16.40 -6.83
C ASN A 68 -2.76 -16.94 -7.29
N ALA A 69 -2.34 -18.05 -6.69
CA ALA A 69 -1.17 -18.80 -7.13
C ALA A 69 -1.60 -19.80 -8.22
N LEU A 70 -1.00 -19.71 -9.40
CA LEU A 70 -1.16 -20.70 -10.46
C LEU A 70 -0.07 -21.78 -10.33
N PRO A 71 -0.24 -22.96 -10.94
CA PRO A 71 0.80 -23.99 -10.91
C PRO A 71 2.15 -23.47 -11.40
N GLY A 72 3.19 -23.66 -10.58
CA GLY A 72 4.54 -23.18 -10.87
C GLY A 72 5.37 -22.93 -9.60
N ALA A 73 6.59 -22.44 -9.81
CA ALA A 73 7.49 -22.04 -8.74
C ALA A 73 7.11 -20.64 -8.24
N ASN A 74 6.23 -20.56 -7.24
CA ASN A 74 5.77 -19.29 -6.70
C ASN A 74 6.45 -19.02 -5.37
N LYS A 75 6.78 -17.75 -5.10
CA LYS A 75 7.42 -17.35 -3.86
C LYS A 75 6.70 -16.18 -3.25
N VAL A 76 6.66 -16.16 -1.92
CA VAL A 76 6.20 -15.00 -1.16
C VAL A 76 7.34 -14.57 -0.24
N HIS A 77 7.96 -13.44 -0.54
CA HIS A 77 8.94 -12.80 0.30
C HIS A 77 8.25 -11.85 1.27
N VAL A 78 8.62 -11.90 2.55
CA VAL A 78 8.09 -11.02 3.59
C VAL A 78 9.22 -10.37 4.35
N THR A 79 9.05 -9.11 4.70
CA THR A 79 9.99 -8.33 5.53
C THR A 79 9.23 -7.75 6.71
N TYR A 80 9.89 -7.65 7.87
CA TYR A 80 9.34 -6.99 9.06
C TYR A 80 10.41 -6.16 9.77
N ALA A 81 10.06 -4.91 10.13
CA ALA A 81 10.87 -4.03 10.95
C ALA A 81 10.05 -3.50 12.13
N ALA A 82 10.47 -3.85 13.34
CA ALA A 82 9.85 -3.38 14.57
C ALA A 82 9.96 -1.85 14.69
N MET A 83 8.90 -1.20 15.15
CA MET A 83 8.93 0.23 15.45
C MET A 83 9.05 0.48 16.95
N GLY A 84 9.76 1.54 17.28
CA GLY A 84 9.98 1.94 18.66
C GLY A 84 8.80 2.64 19.29
N VAL A 85 8.77 2.58 20.62
CA VAL A 85 7.89 3.37 21.48
C VAL A 85 8.80 4.16 22.41
N LEU A 86 8.63 5.49 22.44
CA LEU A 86 9.37 6.40 23.33
C LEU A 86 10.91 6.30 23.21
N GLY A 87 11.42 6.18 21.97
CA GLY A 87 12.86 6.12 21.71
C GLY A 87 13.51 4.76 21.97
N SER A 88 12.75 3.75 22.40
CA SER A 88 13.22 2.37 22.54
C SER A 88 12.51 1.45 21.56
N VAL A 89 13.23 0.53 20.91
CA VAL A 89 12.62 -0.49 20.04
C VAL A 89 12.60 -1.82 20.77
N PRO A 90 11.44 -2.24 21.32
CA PRO A 90 11.34 -3.55 21.95
C PRO A 90 11.48 -4.64 20.88
N ARG A 91 11.97 -5.81 21.30
CA ARG A 91 11.99 -6.98 20.44
C ARG A 91 10.57 -7.48 20.24
N THR A 92 10.08 -7.44 19.00
CA THR A 92 8.70 -7.80 18.65
C THR A 92 8.68 -8.85 17.56
N SER A 93 7.68 -9.72 17.61
CA SER A 93 7.49 -10.80 16.65
C SER A 93 6.16 -10.64 15.94
N VAL A 94 6.17 -10.80 14.62
CA VAL A 94 4.97 -10.90 13.80
C VAL A 94 4.92 -12.28 13.15
N THR A 95 3.74 -12.86 13.01
CA THR A 95 3.56 -14.15 12.35
C THR A 95 2.91 -13.94 10.99
N PHE A 96 3.57 -14.38 9.94
CA PHE A 96 2.99 -14.50 8.61
C PHE A 96 2.53 -15.93 8.41
N THR A 97 1.29 -16.11 7.98
CA THR A 97 0.76 -17.43 7.61
C THR A 97 0.13 -17.35 6.24
N LEU A 98 0.58 -18.20 5.32
CA LEU A 98 -0.09 -18.45 4.05
C LEU A 98 -1.06 -19.62 4.27
N SER A 99 -2.28 -19.51 3.75
CA SER A 99 -3.25 -20.59 3.75
C SER A 99 -4.13 -20.55 2.49
N ASP A 100 -4.83 -21.64 2.20
CA ASP A 100 -5.99 -21.64 1.31
C ASP A 100 -7.25 -21.13 2.05
N PRO A 101 -8.37 -20.84 1.37
CA PRO A 101 -9.56 -20.29 2.01
C PRO A 101 -10.23 -21.28 2.97
N GLY A 102 -10.07 -22.59 2.72
CA GLY A 102 -10.55 -23.64 3.61
C GLY A 102 -9.60 -23.98 4.76
N ASN A 103 -8.42 -23.35 4.81
CA ASN A 103 -7.33 -23.66 5.75
C ASN A 103 -6.93 -25.16 5.75
N THR A 104 -7.13 -25.85 4.63
CA THR A 104 -6.70 -27.24 4.40
C THR A 104 -5.19 -27.35 4.19
N TRP A 105 -4.57 -26.27 3.71
CA TRP A 105 -3.13 -26.07 3.62
C TRP A 105 -2.76 -24.76 4.30
N HIS A 106 -1.72 -24.78 5.11
CA HIS A 106 -1.13 -23.57 5.67
C HIS A 106 0.36 -23.74 5.95
N THR A 107 1.08 -22.63 5.96
CA THR A 107 2.49 -22.54 6.38
C THR A 107 2.75 -21.21 7.05
N SER A 108 3.53 -21.21 8.12
CA SER A 108 3.77 -20.03 8.95
C SER A 108 5.25 -19.74 9.13
N LYS A 109 5.61 -18.46 9.17
CA LYS A 109 6.93 -17.98 9.59
C LYS A 109 6.77 -16.85 10.59
N VAL A 110 7.59 -16.89 11.63
CA VAL A 110 7.64 -15.86 12.67
C VAL A 110 8.88 -15.01 12.44
N LEU A 111 8.67 -13.73 12.18
CA LEU A 111 9.75 -12.75 12.01
C LEU A 111 9.88 -11.94 13.29
N THR A 112 11.06 -11.94 13.89
CA THR A 112 11.34 -11.21 15.15
C THR A 112 12.37 -10.13 14.90
N SER A 113 11.99 -8.87 15.12
CA SER A 113 12.81 -7.68 14.88
C SER A 113 13.00 -6.87 16.16
N GLN A 114 14.09 -6.10 16.21
CA GLN A 114 14.34 -5.07 17.22
C GLN A 114 14.80 -3.77 16.53
N GLY A 115 14.09 -3.38 15.46
CA GLY A 115 14.32 -2.15 14.69
C GLY A 115 14.95 -2.38 13.32
N ALA A 116 15.89 -3.31 13.22
CA ALA A 116 16.44 -3.73 11.94
C ALA A 116 15.42 -4.59 11.16
N PRO A 117 15.26 -4.39 9.85
CA PRO A 117 14.46 -5.27 9.01
C PRO A 117 14.98 -6.72 9.07
N VAL A 118 14.05 -7.67 9.17
CA VAL A 118 14.30 -9.11 9.02
C VAL A 118 13.35 -9.66 7.96
N ASP A 119 13.78 -10.67 7.21
CA ASP A 119 13.02 -11.22 6.10
C ASP A 119 12.87 -12.74 6.16
N ALA A 120 11.92 -13.26 5.38
CA ALA A 120 11.81 -14.67 5.07
C ALA A 120 11.09 -14.89 3.74
N THR A 121 11.36 -16.03 3.10
CA THR A 121 10.64 -16.46 1.89
C THR A 121 9.81 -17.72 2.15
N PHE A 122 8.57 -17.74 1.67
CA PHE A 122 7.75 -18.93 1.56
C PHE A 122 7.85 -19.50 0.15
N ASP A 123 8.02 -20.81 0.05
CA ASP A 123 7.75 -21.53 -1.19
C ASP A 123 6.24 -21.79 -1.26
N ALA A 124 5.61 -21.29 -2.32
CA ALA A 124 4.18 -21.36 -2.58
C ALA A 124 3.91 -22.18 -3.87
N ASP A 125 4.67 -23.26 -4.03
CA ASP A 125 4.64 -24.18 -5.16
C ASP A 125 3.39 -25.06 -5.10
N LEU A 126 2.25 -24.49 -5.47
CA LEU A 126 0.96 -25.14 -5.43
C LEU A 126 0.72 -25.87 -6.76
N LYS A 127 0.33 -27.15 -6.68
CA LYS A 127 0.11 -28.00 -7.87
C LYS A 127 -1.17 -27.64 -8.63
N THR A 128 -2.08 -26.93 -7.98
CA THR A 128 -3.37 -26.50 -8.53
C THR A 128 -3.53 -25.00 -8.35
N PRO A 129 -4.25 -24.32 -9.27
CA PRO A 129 -4.64 -22.94 -9.05
C PRO A 129 -5.31 -22.78 -7.68
N THR A 130 -4.74 -21.94 -6.83
CA THR A 130 -5.17 -21.80 -5.44
C THR A 130 -5.23 -20.33 -5.07
N LYS A 131 -6.37 -19.90 -4.52
CA LYS A 131 -6.47 -18.60 -3.86
C LYS A 131 -5.70 -18.68 -2.54
N VAL A 132 -4.62 -17.94 -2.41
CA VAL A 132 -3.82 -17.88 -1.19
C VAL A 132 -4.29 -16.69 -0.36
N ILE A 133 -4.44 -16.91 0.95
CA ILE A 133 -4.67 -15.88 1.96
C ILE A 133 -3.38 -15.76 2.77
N ILE A 134 -2.89 -14.53 2.93
CA ILE A 134 -1.78 -14.22 3.83
C ILE A 134 -2.37 -13.52 5.04
N SER A 135 -2.20 -14.12 6.22
CA SER A 135 -2.48 -13.44 7.48
C SER A 135 -1.20 -12.91 8.10
N VAL A 136 -1.25 -11.67 8.58
CA VAL A 136 -0.17 -11.01 9.32
C VAL A 136 -0.68 -10.76 10.72
N VAL A 137 -0.25 -11.59 11.67
CA VAL A 137 -0.75 -11.59 13.05
C VAL A 137 0.19 -10.74 13.91
N PRO A 138 -0.32 -9.70 14.60
CA PRO A 138 0.49 -8.85 15.45
C PRO A 138 1.09 -9.59 16.66
N PRO A 139 2.10 -9.00 17.33
CA PRO A 139 2.52 -9.44 18.65
C PRO A 139 1.34 -9.41 19.63
N SER A 140 1.18 -10.45 20.46
CA SER A 140 0.05 -10.60 21.40
C SER A 140 0.20 -9.83 22.72
N ASN A 141 1.26 -9.03 22.88
CA ASN A 141 1.56 -8.34 24.14
C ASN A 141 0.68 -7.09 24.30
N ALA A 142 -0.54 -7.28 24.79
CA ALA A 142 -1.60 -6.27 24.85
C ALA A 142 -1.35 -5.06 25.77
N LEU A 143 -0.30 -5.07 26.60
CA LEU A 143 -0.03 -3.98 27.55
C LEU A 143 0.70 -2.79 26.93
N LEU A 144 1.41 -3.00 25.82
CA LEU A 144 2.14 -1.95 25.12
C LEU A 144 1.71 -1.94 23.66
N ARG A 145 1.46 -0.75 23.10
CA ARG A 145 1.24 -0.61 21.65
C ARG A 145 2.57 -0.88 20.94
N VAL A 146 2.75 -2.13 20.52
CA VAL A 146 3.93 -2.58 19.78
C VAL A 146 3.53 -3.05 18.38
N GLY A 147 4.46 -2.95 17.43
CA GLY A 147 4.15 -3.17 16.04
C GLY A 147 5.34 -2.88 15.15
N GLY A 148 5.07 -2.70 13.86
CA GLY A 148 6.11 -2.36 12.92
C GLY A 148 5.65 -2.36 11.48
N ASN A 149 6.53 -1.91 10.60
CA ASN A 149 6.29 -1.96 9.17
C ASN A 149 6.56 -3.38 8.68
N TYR A 150 5.73 -3.85 7.77
CA TYR A 150 6.00 -5.06 7.03
C TYR A 150 5.83 -4.85 5.53
N GLU A 151 6.51 -5.70 4.78
CA GLU A 151 6.43 -5.76 3.33
C GLU A 151 6.12 -7.19 2.89
N ILE A 152 5.34 -7.34 1.82
CA ILE A 152 4.98 -8.60 1.19
C ILE A 152 5.20 -8.45 -0.31
N GLU A 153 5.95 -9.36 -0.90
CA GLU A 153 6.12 -9.46 -2.34
C GLU A 153 5.86 -10.91 -2.78
N ALA A 154 4.79 -11.12 -3.53
CA ALA A 154 4.54 -12.39 -4.19
C ALA A 154 5.14 -12.32 -5.60
N THR A 155 5.83 -13.39 -6.02
CA THR A 155 6.46 -13.54 -7.34
C THR A 155 6.22 -14.93 -7.92
N GLY A 156 6.41 -15.08 -9.23
CA GLY A 156 6.22 -16.34 -9.96
C GLY A 156 4.97 -16.31 -10.84
N ASN A 157 4.31 -17.45 -10.98
CA ASN A 157 3.10 -17.61 -11.78
C ASN A 157 1.86 -17.26 -10.93
N ILE A 158 1.65 -15.97 -10.71
CA ILE A 158 0.60 -15.45 -9.83
C ILE A 158 -0.30 -14.46 -10.56
N SER A 159 -1.58 -14.50 -10.21
CA SER A 159 -2.55 -13.47 -10.59
C SER A 159 -2.93 -12.66 -9.36
N TYR A 160 -2.67 -11.37 -9.45
CA TYR A 160 -3.14 -10.39 -8.48
C TYR A 160 -4.66 -10.20 -8.65
N GLY A 161 -5.35 -9.88 -7.55
CA GLY A 161 -6.77 -9.53 -7.61
C GLY A 161 -6.94 -8.12 -8.20
N SER A 162 -8.10 -7.86 -8.81
CA SER A 162 -8.49 -6.49 -9.13
C SER A 162 -8.77 -5.77 -7.81
N ALA A 163 -8.27 -4.54 -7.68
CA ALA A 163 -8.65 -3.69 -6.58
C ALA A 163 -10.18 -3.53 -6.60
N SER A 164 -10.90 -4.05 -5.62
CA SER A 164 -12.30 -3.77 -5.35
C SER A 164 -12.43 -2.27 -5.23
N SER A 165 -13.13 -1.68 -6.21
CA SER A 165 -13.55 -0.28 -6.21
C SER A 165 -14.41 -0.04 -4.97
N THR A 166 -13.74 0.29 -3.88
CA THR A 166 -14.36 0.47 -2.57
C THR A 166 -14.23 1.91 -2.21
N THR A 167 -15.34 2.44 -1.71
CA THR A 167 -15.43 3.67 -0.92
C THR A 167 -14.13 3.89 -0.15
N ALA A 168 -13.53 5.10 -0.26
CA ALA A 168 -12.24 5.40 0.33
C ALA A 168 -12.18 4.93 1.80
N PRO A 169 -11.08 4.30 2.25
CA PRO A 169 -11.01 3.67 3.57
C PRO A 169 -11.33 4.60 4.76
N ILE A 170 -11.21 5.91 4.56
CA ILE A 170 -11.50 6.91 5.59
C ILE A 170 -12.98 7.24 5.73
N VAL A 171 -13.85 6.76 4.84
CA VAL A 171 -15.29 6.98 4.93
C VAL A 171 -15.84 6.20 6.13
N GLY A 172 -16.48 6.92 7.04
CA GLY A 172 -16.93 6.37 8.31
C GLY A 172 -17.09 7.45 9.37
N VAL A 173 -17.33 7.02 10.61
CA VAL A 173 -17.44 7.92 11.77
C VAL A 173 -16.18 7.79 12.61
N TYR A 174 -15.64 8.92 13.05
CA TYR A 174 -14.40 9.01 13.78
C TYR A 174 -14.56 9.93 14.98
N LYS A 175 -13.88 9.64 16.08
CA LYS A 175 -13.75 10.55 17.20
C LYS A 175 -12.53 11.44 17.01
N GLN A 176 -12.69 12.76 17.11
CA GLN A 176 -11.56 13.68 17.16
C GLN A 176 -10.82 13.52 18.50
N LEU A 177 -9.49 13.34 18.43
CA LEU A 177 -8.63 13.19 19.60
C LEU A 177 -7.62 14.33 19.74
N SER A 178 -7.20 14.96 18.64
CA SER A 178 -6.22 16.05 18.64
C SER A 178 -6.37 16.93 17.39
N GLY A 179 -5.41 17.83 17.13
CA GLY A 179 -5.29 18.60 15.88
C GLY A 179 -6.10 19.89 15.80
N TYR A 180 -7.16 20.05 16.59
CA TYR A 180 -8.07 21.21 16.50
C TYR A 180 -8.16 21.95 17.82
N THR A 181 -8.25 23.28 17.73
CA THR A 181 -8.33 24.16 18.92
C THR A 181 -9.69 24.06 19.61
N LYS A 182 -10.74 23.74 18.85
CA LYS A 182 -12.10 23.50 19.35
C LYS A 182 -12.45 22.01 19.26
N PRO A 183 -13.21 21.48 20.24
CA PRO A 183 -13.68 20.10 20.17
C PRO A 183 -14.73 19.97 19.07
N LEU A 184 -14.42 19.18 18.04
CA LEU A 184 -15.32 18.87 16.94
C LEU A 184 -16.33 17.77 17.28
N GLY A 185 -15.99 16.92 18.26
CA GLY A 185 -16.76 15.74 18.62
C GLY A 185 -16.57 14.60 17.62
N ASP A 186 -17.66 13.90 17.30
CA ASP A 186 -17.63 12.82 16.32
C ASP A 186 -17.74 13.41 14.91
N CYS A 187 -16.87 12.95 14.02
CA CYS A 187 -16.69 13.43 12.67
C CYS A 187 -17.07 12.31 11.69
N LYS A 188 -18.07 12.55 10.84
CA LYS A 188 -18.49 11.64 9.78
C LYS A 188 -17.87 12.07 8.45
N PHE A 189 -16.97 11.24 7.93
CA PHE A 189 -16.38 11.37 6.60
C PHE A 189 -17.26 10.63 5.60
N THR A 190 -17.74 11.31 4.57
CA THR A 190 -18.64 10.76 3.56
C THR A 190 -17.93 10.60 2.21
N ALA A 191 -18.42 9.68 1.38
CA ALA A 191 -17.77 9.28 0.13
C ALA A 191 -17.68 10.39 -0.93
N ASP A 192 -18.50 11.44 -0.80
CA ASP A 192 -18.50 12.63 -1.64
C ASP A 192 -17.42 13.66 -1.25
N GLY A 193 -16.51 13.32 -0.33
CA GLY A 193 -15.43 14.20 0.08
C GLY A 193 -15.83 15.19 1.18
N GLN A 194 -16.97 15.02 1.83
CA GLN A 194 -17.43 15.92 2.90
C GLN A 194 -17.12 15.35 4.30
N VAL A 195 -17.01 16.26 5.26
CA VAL A 195 -16.95 15.94 6.69
C VAL A 195 -18.03 16.72 7.43
N VAL A 196 -18.81 16.04 8.26
CA VAL A 196 -19.81 16.64 9.15
C VAL A 196 -19.52 16.24 10.58
N THR A 197 -19.58 17.18 11.51
CA THR A 197 -19.23 16.93 12.92
C THR A 197 -20.44 17.10 13.84
N THR A 198 -20.42 16.48 15.01
CA THR A 198 -21.49 16.66 16.02
C THR A 198 -21.50 18.06 16.65
N SER A 199 -20.39 18.80 16.56
CA SER A 199 -20.34 20.22 16.91
C SER A 199 -21.08 21.15 15.93
N GLY A 200 -21.51 20.64 14.77
CA GLY A 200 -22.13 21.42 13.70
C GLY A 200 -21.14 21.99 12.69
N ALA A 201 -19.82 21.90 12.94
CA ALA A 201 -18.80 22.24 11.97
C ALA A 201 -18.85 21.28 10.76
N THR A 202 -18.50 21.81 9.58
CA THR A 202 -18.45 21.05 8.33
C THR A 202 -17.13 21.31 7.60
N GLY A 203 -16.78 20.39 6.71
CA GLY A 203 -15.51 20.43 6.02
C GLY A 203 -15.47 19.57 4.78
N ASN A 204 -14.29 19.48 4.19
CA ASN A 204 -14.00 18.59 3.09
C ASN A 204 -12.74 17.77 3.36
N TRP A 205 -12.62 16.68 2.63
CA TRP A 205 -11.44 15.87 2.56
C TRP A 205 -11.17 15.44 1.13
N LYS A 206 -9.91 15.15 0.84
CA LYS A 206 -9.50 14.54 -0.43
C LYS A 206 -8.32 13.60 -0.26
N LEU A 207 -8.23 12.59 -1.10
CA LEU A 207 -7.04 11.78 -1.23
C LEU A 207 -5.92 12.62 -1.85
N PHE A 208 -4.74 12.63 -1.21
CA PHE A 208 -3.55 13.29 -1.72
C PHE A 208 -2.56 12.29 -2.33
N ASP A 209 -2.33 11.19 -1.63
CA ASP A 209 -1.47 10.10 -2.08
C ASP A 209 -2.13 8.76 -1.71
N GLU A 210 -2.46 7.99 -2.75
CA GLU A 210 -3.11 6.69 -2.62
C GLU A 210 -2.17 5.63 -2.03
N ASP A 211 -0.89 5.62 -2.45
CA ASP A 211 0.07 4.58 -2.05
C ASP A 211 0.41 4.67 -0.56
N THR A 212 0.51 5.89 -0.05
CA THR A 212 0.84 6.14 1.36
C THR A 212 -0.38 6.42 2.23
N HIS A 213 -1.58 6.41 1.63
CA HIS A 213 -2.86 6.75 2.25
C HIS A 213 -2.85 8.12 2.94
N ILE A 214 -2.30 9.13 2.28
CA ILE A 214 -2.31 10.50 2.79
C ILE A 214 -3.57 11.20 2.28
N TYR A 215 -4.32 11.77 3.22
CA TYR A 215 -5.52 12.54 3.00
C TYR A 215 -5.30 13.98 3.45
N VAL A 216 -5.93 14.90 2.76
CA VAL A 216 -6.03 16.29 3.17
C VAL A 216 -7.40 16.47 3.78
N VAL A 217 -7.47 16.98 5.02
CA VAL A 217 -8.71 17.24 5.74
C VAL A 217 -8.74 18.72 6.13
N ASN A 218 -9.86 19.38 5.88
CA ASN A 218 -10.10 20.77 6.23
C ASN A 218 -11.53 20.91 6.78
N ILE A 219 -11.66 21.40 8.02
CA ILE A 219 -12.95 21.58 8.70
C ILE A 219 -13.01 23.01 9.23
N ASP A 220 -14.15 23.68 9.01
CA ASP A 220 -14.45 25.05 9.48
C ASP A 220 -13.43 26.13 9.06
N GLY A 221 -12.66 25.89 7.99
CA GLY A 221 -11.63 26.81 7.53
C GLY A 221 -10.44 26.95 8.49
N GLU A 222 -10.32 26.03 9.47
CA GLU A 222 -9.12 25.90 10.31
C GLU A 222 -7.92 25.37 9.50
N GLU A 223 -6.83 25.07 10.20
CA GLU A 223 -5.59 24.60 9.60
C GLU A 223 -5.82 23.33 8.76
N ARG A 224 -5.26 23.32 7.55
CA ARG A 224 -5.36 22.18 6.64
C ARG A 224 -4.46 21.06 7.15
N HIS A 225 -5.04 19.94 7.54
CA HIS A 225 -4.29 18.78 8.01
C HIS A 225 -3.96 17.83 6.86
N SER A 226 -2.71 17.35 6.81
CA SER A 226 -2.29 16.24 5.96
C SER A 226 -2.13 15.01 6.83
N LEU A 227 -3.07 14.08 6.74
CA LEU A 227 -3.22 12.96 7.66
C LEU A 227 -3.04 11.63 6.93
N LYS A 228 -2.25 10.74 7.51
CA LYS A 228 -2.10 9.38 7.03
C LYS A 228 -3.20 8.49 7.62
N PHE A 229 -3.92 7.76 6.79
CA PHE A 229 -4.80 6.71 7.27
C PHE A 229 -4.02 5.45 7.60
N ILE A 230 -4.23 4.93 8.81
CA ILE A 230 -3.70 3.66 9.26
C ILE A 230 -4.91 2.83 9.74
N PRO A 231 -5.26 1.75 9.02
CA PRO A 231 -6.36 0.87 9.43
C PRO A 231 -6.26 0.47 10.91
N GLY A 232 -7.38 0.56 11.61
CA GLY A 232 -7.50 0.27 13.04
C GLY A 232 -6.94 1.34 13.99
N ARG A 233 -6.12 2.28 13.53
CA ARG A 233 -5.76 3.49 14.31
C ARG A 233 -6.65 4.68 13.94
N GLY A 234 -6.91 4.86 12.64
CA GLY A 234 -7.62 6.01 12.07
C GLY A 234 -6.68 6.95 11.31
N LEU A 235 -6.94 8.25 11.36
CA LEU A 235 -6.13 9.29 10.71
C LEU A 235 -5.09 9.85 11.68
N VAL A 236 -3.83 9.81 11.29
CA VAL A 236 -2.70 10.23 12.11
C VAL A 236 -1.90 11.37 11.46
N ASP A 237 -1.35 12.23 12.29
CA ASP A 237 -0.29 13.17 11.93
C ASP A 237 0.98 12.73 12.66
N ASN A 238 1.99 12.29 11.90
CA ASN A 238 3.15 11.58 12.44
C ASN A 238 2.70 10.39 13.32
N ASP A 239 3.01 10.42 14.62
CA ASP A 239 2.60 9.39 15.60
C ASP A 239 1.36 9.78 16.43
N ILE A 240 0.77 10.95 16.17
CA ILE A 240 -0.38 11.47 16.91
C ILE A 240 -1.66 11.06 16.17
N ILE A 241 -2.56 10.37 16.87
CA ILE A 241 -3.89 10.06 16.33
C ILE A 241 -4.74 11.35 16.39
N VAL A 242 -5.12 11.85 15.22
CA VAL A 242 -5.99 13.02 15.08
C VAL A 242 -7.45 12.61 15.10
N TYR A 243 -7.78 11.55 14.35
CA TYR A 243 -9.11 10.96 14.35
C TYR A 243 -9.03 9.45 14.52
N GLN A 244 -9.72 8.91 15.53
CA GLN A 244 -9.82 7.47 15.72
C GLN A 244 -11.14 6.96 15.16
N GLN A 245 -11.09 5.93 14.30
CA GLN A 245 -12.31 5.34 13.73
C GLN A 245 -13.17 4.74 14.84
N LEU A 246 -14.45 5.11 14.86
CA LEU A 246 -15.47 4.48 15.71
C LEU A 246 -15.99 3.25 14.97
N ARG A 247 -16.05 2.12 15.68
CA ARG A 247 -16.56 0.84 15.14
C ARG A 247 -18.06 0.88 14.92
#